data_AF-A0A7V3K2W1-F1
#
_entry.id   AF-A0A7V3K2W1-F1
#
_cell.length_a   1.000
_cell.length_b   1.000
_cell.length_c   1.000
_cell.angle_alpha   90.00
_cell.angle_beta   90.00
_cell.angle_gamma   90.00
#
_symmetry.space_group_name_H-M   'P 1'
#
loop_
_entity.id
_entity.type
_entity.pdbx_description
1 polymer ?
#
loop_
_entity_poly.entity_id
_entity_poly.type
_entity_poly.pdbx_seq_one_letter_code
_entity_poly.pdbx_strand_id
1 'polypeptide(L)'
;MREVAQGLGLTPAQEERLARVQAGLGLMADLSRADVLLYVPWKKGKVRVLVHARPHSIPPVHGVSLAGKVFTGDEQPLVRKALDHRILWRTTRSVYSKGSPVEQRVFQVWDEAGKPIAVLCVETNLIEHERHRRRSKVFQRALRLF
;
A
#
# COMPACT_ATOMS: atom_id res chain seq x y z
N MET A 1 9.82 -2.02 -13.36
CA MET A 1 10.42 -1.43 -12.15
C MET A 1 11.52 -0.42 -12.48
N ARG A 2 12.53 -0.76 -13.30
CA ARG A 2 13.70 0.10 -13.56
C ARG A 2 13.37 1.57 -13.87
N GLU A 3 12.40 1.84 -14.74
CA GLU A 3 11.99 3.21 -15.09
C GLU A 3 11.34 3.98 -13.92
N VAL A 4 10.55 3.29 -13.09
CA VAL A 4 9.90 3.90 -11.91
C VAL A 4 10.89 4.08 -10.75
N ALA A 5 11.94 3.25 -10.71
CA ALA A 5 12.99 3.32 -9.70
C ALA A 5 14.05 4.40 -9.97
N GLN A 6 14.08 4.97 -11.18
CA GLN A 6 15.06 6.00 -11.55
C GLN A 6 15.00 7.22 -10.60
N GLY A 7 16.18 7.69 -10.18
CA GLY A 7 16.36 8.88 -9.35
C GLY A 7 16.08 8.67 -7.86
N LEU A 8 15.88 7.44 -7.40
CA LEU A 8 15.65 7.14 -5.97
C LEU A 8 16.92 7.11 -5.13
N GLY A 9 18.12 7.00 -5.74
CA GLY A 9 19.38 6.88 -5.01
C GLY A 9 19.45 5.65 -4.11
N LEU A 10 18.79 4.55 -4.50
CA LEU A 10 18.80 3.29 -3.76
C LEU A 10 20.15 2.60 -3.90
N THR A 11 20.58 1.92 -2.83
CA THR A 11 21.71 0.99 -2.92
C THR A 11 21.27 -0.32 -3.60
N PRO A 12 22.19 -1.11 -4.18
CA PRO A 12 21.84 -2.40 -4.79
C PRO A 12 21.08 -3.35 -3.85
N ALA A 13 21.45 -3.39 -2.56
CA ALA A 13 20.77 -4.20 -1.55
C ALA A 13 19.33 -3.73 -1.28
N GLN A 14 19.09 -2.41 -1.30
CA GLN A 14 17.75 -1.85 -1.17
C GLN A 14 16.90 -2.17 -2.41
N GLU A 15 17.47 -2.08 -3.61
CA GLU A 15 16.79 -2.46 -4.86
C GLU A 15 16.37 -3.94 -4.85
N GLU A 16 17.28 -4.84 -4.46
CA GLU A 16 17.00 -6.27 -4.37
C GLU A 16 15.89 -6.57 -3.36
N ARG A 17 15.94 -5.92 -2.19
CA ARG A 17 14.89 -6.06 -1.17
C ARG A 17 13.52 -5.59 -1.70
N LEU A 18 13.47 -4.43 -2.36
CA LEU A 18 12.23 -3.94 -2.96
C LEU A 18 11.74 -4.83 -4.11
N ALA A 19 12.65 -5.45 -4.87
CA ALA A 19 12.30 -6.43 -5.90
C ALA A 19 11.63 -7.67 -5.30
N ARG A 20 12.15 -8.18 -4.18
CA ARG A 20 11.53 -9.30 -3.44
C ARG A 20 10.14 -8.94 -2.91
N VAL A 21 9.98 -7.73 -2.35
CA VAL A 21 8.66 -7.24 -1.91
C VAL A 21 7.71 -7.14 -3.09
N GLN A 22 8.15 -6.52 -4.20
CA GLN A 22 7.35 -6.37 -5.42
C GLN A 22 6.82 -7.72 -5.94
N ALA A 23 7.63 -8.77 -5.92
CA ALA A 23 7.26 -10.09 -6.41
C ALA A 23 6.01 -10.68 -5.71
N GLY A 24 5.77 -10.32 -4.45
CA GLY A 24 4.62 -10.78 -3.67
C GLY A 24 3.36 -9.91 -3.78
N LEU A 25 3.44 -8.70 -4.38
CA LEU A 25 2.36 -7.72 -4.25
C LEU A 25 1.08 -8.09 -5.00
N GLY A 26 1.19 -8.79 -6.14
CA GLY A 26 0.02 -9.27 -6.88
C GLY A 26 -0.81 -10.25 -6.06
N LEU A 27 -0.14 -11.27 -5.49
CA LEU A 27 -0.77 -12.23 -4.59
C LEU A 27 -1.39 -11.54 -3.37
N MET A 28 -0.68 -10.57 -2.78
CA MET A 28 -1.21 -9.82 -1.65
C MET A 28 -2.46 -9.04 -2.03
N ALA A 29 -2.48 -8.37 -3.19
CA ALA A 29 -3.65 -7.64 -3.66
C ALA A 29 -4.86 -8.58 -3.84
N ASP A 30 -4.64 -9.74 -4.46
CA ASP A 30 -5.70 -10.73 -4.68
C ASP A 30 -6.25 -11.32 -3.37
N LEU A 31 -5.37 -11.70 -2.44
CA LEU A 31 -5.75 -12.29 -1.15
C LEU A 31 -6.45 -11.27 -0.24
N SER A 32 -5.96 -10.02 -0.22
CA SER A 32 -6.54 -8.95 0.60
C SER A 32 -7.77 -8.29 -0.05
N ARG A 33 -8.06 -8.60 -1.32
CA ARG A 33 -9.08 -7.92 -2.13
C ARG A 33 -8.95 -6.40 -2.01
N ALA A 34 -7.74 -5.91 -2.24
CA ALA A 34 -7.38 -4.52 -2.01
C ALA A 34 -6.32 -4.07 -3.00
N ASP A 35 -6.31 -2.77 -3.28
CA ASP A 35 -5.19 -2.15 -4.00
C ASP A 35 -3.98 -2.13 -3.08
N VAL A 36 -2.83 -2.57 -3.57
CA VAL A 36 -1.58 -2.62 -2.79
C VAL A 36 -0.54 -1.72 -3.47
N LEU A 37 -0.17 -0.66 -2.78
CA LEU A 37 0.76 0.36 -3.26
C LEU A 37 2.07 0.30 -2.48
N LEU A 38 3.19 0.26 -3.20
CA LEU A 38 4.52 0.39 -2.60
C LEU A 38 5.03 1.81 -2.82
N TYR A 39 5.10 2.59 -1.76
CA TYR A 39 5.62 3.95 -1.75
C TYR A 39 7.08 3.97 -1.34
N VAL A 40 7.86 4.81 -2.00
CA VAL A 40 9.26 5.09 -1.64
C VAL A 40 9.44 6.59 -1.38
N PRO A 41 10.35 6.99 -0.46
CA PRO A 41 10.73 8.39 -0.33
C PRO A 41 11.14 8.99 -1.67
N TRP A 42 10.68 10.20 -1.95
CA TRP A 42 11.02 10.91 -3.19
C TRP A 42 11.30 12.37 -2.92
N LYS A 43 12.52 12.85 -3.22
CA LYS A 43 12.95 14.24 -2.99
C LYS A 43 12.51 14.74 -1.59
N LYS A 44 12.58 16.04 -1.31
CA LYS A 44 12.22 16.56 0.02
C LYS A 44 10.71 16.48 0.25
N GLY A 45 10.30 15.57 1.13
CA GLY A 45 8.95 15.47 1.69
C GLY A 45 7.87 14.92 0.76
N LYS A 46 8.24 14.37 -0.40
CA LYS A 46 7.33 13.68 -1.31
C LYS A 46 7.57 12.17 -1.25
N VAL A 47 6.62 11.43 -1.78
CA VAL A 47 6.68 9.98 -1.93
C VAL A 47 6.31 9.61 -3.36
N ARG A 48 6.92 8.57 -3.91
CA ARG A 48 6.61 8.05 -5.24
C ARG A 48 6.05 6.65 -5.11
N VAL A 49 5.01 6.32 -5.89
CA VAL A 49 4.51 4.96 -5.99
C VAL A 49 5.44 4.17 -6.90
N LEU A 50 6.17 3.22 -6.34
CA LEU A 50 7.04 2.31 -7.08
C LEU A 50 6.22 1.23 -7.80
N VAL A 51 5.22 0.69 -7.11
CA VAL A 51 4.35 -0.39 -7.61
C VAL A 51 2.93 -0.13 -7.17
N HIS A 52 1.98 -0.40 -8.06
CA HIS A 52 0.56 -0.47 -7.73
C HIS A 52 0.02 -1.83 -8.21
N ALA A 53 -0.13 -2.78 -7.29
CA ALA A 53 -0.79 -4.06 -7.54
C ALA A 53 -2.28 -3.91 -7.29
N ARG A 54 -3.10 -4.48 -8.18
CA ARG A 54 -4.57 -4.39 -8.12
C ARG A 54 -5.14 -5.80 -8.05
N PRO A 55 -6.21 -6.02 -7.28
CA PRO A 55 -6.86 -7.32 -7.22
C PRO A 55 -7.54 -7.63 -8.55
N HIS A 56 -7.48 -8.89 -8.97
CA HIS A 56 -8.25 -9.44 -10.08
C HIS A 56 -9.63 -9.94 -9.63
N SER A 57 -9.83 -10.13 -8.33
CA SER A 57 -11.03 -10.75 -7.75
C SER A 57 -12.16 -9.76 -7.44
N ILE A 58 -11.87 -8.45 -7.40
CA ILE A 58 -12.85 -7.38 -7.19
C ILE A 58 -12.43 -6.12 -7.97
N PRO A 59 -13.33 -5.15 -8.20
CA PRO A 59 -12.94 -3.86 -8.75
C PRO A 59 -11.90 -3.15 -7.85
N PRO A 60 -10.80 -2.63 -8.43
CA PRO A 60 -9.79 -1.90 -7.67
C PRO A 60 -10.33 -0.57 -7.14
N VAL A 61 -9.69 -0.06 -6.08
CA VAL A 61 -10.01 1.27 -5.50
C VAL A 61 -9.72 2.36 -6.52
N HIS A 62 -8.61 2.27 -7.24
CA HIS A 62 -8.25 3.22 -8.28
C HIS A 62 -8.49 2.63 -9.66
N GLY A 63 -9.30 3.32 -10.46
CA GLY A 63 -9.59 2.94 -11.85
C GLY A 63 -8.36 3.00 -12.79
N VAL A 64 -7.25 3.60 -12.36
CA VAL A 64 -5.99 3.68 -13.11
C VAL A 64 -4.80 3.31 -12.24
N SER A 65 -3.74 2.81 -12.86
CA SER A 65 -2.49 2.58 -12.14
C SER A 65 -1.94 3.90 -11.58
N LEU A 66 -1.42 3.85 -10.35
CA LEU A 66 -0.76 4.98 -9.70
C LEU A 66 0.77 4.82 -9.74
N ALA A 67 1.30 3.73 -10.30
CA ALA A 67 2.73 3.52 -10.43
C ALA A 67 3.41 4.71 -11.14
N GLY A 68 4.53 5.17 -10.61
CA GLY A 68 5.24 6.35 -11.10
C GLY A 68 4.75 7.68 -10.55
N LYS A 69 3.50 7.77 -10.05
CA LYS A 69 2.97 9.02 -9.50
C LYS A 69 3.70 9.44 -8.24
N VAL A 70 3.82 10.75 -8.08
CA VAL A 70 4.44 11.40 -6.93
C VAL A 70 3.36 12.13 -6.15
N PHE A 71 3.38 11.97 -4.84
CA PHE A 71 2.47 12.63 -3.90
C PHE A 71 3.28 13.41 -2.87
N THR A 72 2.72 14.50 -2.38
CA THR A 72 3.18 15.21 -1.20
C THR A 72 2.89 14.41 0.08
N GLY A 73 3.58 14.74 1.17
CA GLY A 73 3.28 14.16 2.48
C GLY A 73 1.85 14.45 2.96
N ASP A 74 1.25 15.57 2.56
CA ASP A 74 -0.11 15.95 2.96
C ASP A 74 -1.19 15.16 2.20
N GLU A 75 -0.91 14.81 0.95
CA GLU A 75 -1.74 13.89 0.15
C GLU A 75 -1.65 12.45 0.68
N GLN A 76 -0.51 12.06 1.26
CA GLN A 76 -0.25 10.72 1.78
C GLN A 76 0.31 10.73 3.21
N PRO A 77 -0.47 11.21 4.20
CA PRO A 77 0.05 11.49 5.55
C PRO A 77 0.38 10.22 6.33
N LEU A 78 -0.32 9.10 6.08
CA LEU A 78 0.00 7.82 6.71
C LEU A 78 1.33 7.26 6.21
N VAL A 79 1.53 7.29 4.90
CA VAL A 79 2.78 6.90 4.26
C VAL A 79 3.92 7.78 4.77
N ARG A 80 3.70 9.10 4.85
CA ARG A 80 4.71 10.04 5.35
C ARG A 80 5.08 9.77 6.81
N LYS A 81 4.10 9.62 7.69
CA LYS A 81 4.33 9.29 9.11
C LYS A 81 5.08 7.97 9.26
N ALA A 82 4.72 6.96 8.46
CA ALA A 82 5.40 5.67 8.46
C ALA A 82 6.84 5.76 7.91
N LEU A 83 7.19 6.73 7.08
CA LEU A 83 8.59 6.94 6.69
C LEU A 83 9.40 7.67 7.77
N ASP A 84 8.77 8.59 8.50
CA ASP A 84 9.44 9.46 9.47
C ASP A 84 9.66 8.79 10.85
N HIS A 85 8.84 7.80 11.23
CA HIS A 85 8.87 7.20 12.58
C HIS A 85 9.25 5.71 12.58
N ARG A 86 10.20 5.30 13.44
CA ARG A 86 10.58 3.89 13.70
C ARG A 86 9.55 3.14 14.57
N ILE A 87 8.28 3.15 14.20
CA ILE A 87 7.21 2.52 14.98
C ILE A 87 6.30 1.72 14.04
N LEU A 88 5.97 0.49 14.41
CA LEU A 88 5.00 -0.35 13.71
C LEU A 88 3.59 0.24 13.85
N TRP A 89 3.16 1.07 12.89
CA TRP A 89 1.80 1.64 12.88
C TRP A 89 0.88 0.86 11.95
N ARG A 90 -0.02 0.05 12.51
CA ARG A 90 -1.27 -0.33 11.84
C ARG A 90 -2.30 0.74 12.15
N THR A 91 -2.42 1.74 11.28
CA THR A 91 -3.47 2.76 11.40
C THR A 91 -4.48 2.58 10.28
N THR A 92 -5.76 2.48 10.65
CA THR A 92 -6.89 2.46 9.72
C THR A 92 -7.36 3.90 9.56
N ARG A 93 -7.30 4.45 8.34
CA ARG A 93 -7.96 5.72 8.02
C ARG A 93 -8.92 5.50 6.87
N SER A 94 -10.12 6.05 7.00
CA SER A 94 -11.03 6.25 5.89
C SER A 94 -10.57 7.48 5.10
N VAL A 95 -10.02 7.27 3.90
CA VAL A 95 -9.77 8.36 2.95
C VAL A 95 -10.88 8.35 1.92
N TYR A 96 -11.42 9.53 1.61
CA TYR A 96 -12.42 9.68 0.56
C TYR A 96 -11.70 9.77 -0.79
N SER A 97 -11.61 8.65 -1.51
CA SER A 97 -11.19 8.67 -2.92
C SER A 97 -12.43 8.81 -3.79
N LYS A 98 -12.55 9.90 -4.56
CA LYS A 98 -13.65 10.13 -5.52
C LYS A 98 -15.04 9.75 -4.97
N GLY A 99 -15.34 10.13 -3.72
CA GLY A 99 -16.63 9.92 -3.06
C GLY A 99 -16.84 8.55 -2.40
N SER A 100 -15.92 7.59 -2.53
CA SER A 100 -16.00 6.30 -1.82
C SER A 100 -15.02 6.27 -0.65
N PRO A 101 -15.47 5.84 0.54
CA PRO A 101 -14.57 5.68 1.67
C PRO A 101 -13.60 4.50 1.40
N VAL A 102 -12.33 4.68 1.74
CA VAL A 102 -11.26 3.68 1.56
C VAL A 102 -10.57 3.45 2.89
N GLU A 103 -10.51 2.20 3.36
CA GLU A 103 -9.66 1.83 4.50
C GLU A 103 -8.21 1.70 4.02
N GLN A 104 -7.29 2.48 4.61
CA GLN A 104 -5.86 2.34 4.38
C GLN A 104 -5.19 1.60 5.55
N ARG A 105 -4.25 0.69 5.26
CA ARG A 105 -3.31 0.11 6.24
C ARG A 105 -1.89 0.23 5.71
N VAL A 106 -0.94 0.61 6.56
CA VAL A 106 0.46 0.82 6.16
C VAL A 106 1.43 -0.14 6.86
N PHE A 107 2.46 -0.57 6.14
CA PHE A 107 3.53 -1.42 6.65
C PHE A 107 4.88 -0.90 6.14
N GLN A 108 5.89 -0.85 6.99
CA GLN A 108 7.22 -0.39 6.61
C GLN A 108 8.04 -1.51 5.98
N VAL A 109 8.82 -1.17 4.96
CA VAL A 109 9.88 -2.01 4.42
C VAL A 109 11.20 -1.45 4.90
N TRP A 110 11.96 -2.26 5.64
CA TRP A 110 13.20 -1.86 6.29
C TRP A 110 14.41 -2.32 5.48
N ASP A 111 15.47 -1.53 5.42
CA ASP A 111 16.79 -2.02 5.05
C ASP A 111 17.46 -2.80 6.19
N GLU A 112 18.66 -3.31 5.92
CA GLU A 112 19.45 -4.07 6.90
C GLU A 112 19.90 -3.22 8.10
N ALA A 113 19.99 -1.90 7.94
CA ALA A 113 20.30 -0.96 9.01
C ALA A 113 19.07 -0.57 9.86
N GLY A 114 17.90 -1.18 9.61
CA GLY A 114 16.66 -0.88 10.31
C GLY A 114 16.13 0.53 9.99
N LYS A 115 16.44 1.06 8.81
CA LYS A 115 15.86 2.31 8.29
C LYS A 115 14.69 1.97 7.34
N PRO A 116 13.54 2.64 7.45
CA PRO A 116 12.44 2.42 6.52
C PRO A 116 12.84 2.99 5.15
N ILE A 117 12.89 2.12 4.14
CA ILE A 117 13.24 2.47 2.74
C ILE A 117 12.01 2.57 1.85
N ALA A 118 10.89 1.98 2.26
CA ALA A 118 9.61 2.06 1.58
C ALA A 118 8.47 1.84 2.58
N VAL A 119 7.25 2.15 2.15
CA VAL A 119 6.01 1.87 2.87
C VAL A 119 5.04 1.19 1.91
N LEU A 120 4.56 0.03 2.32
CA LEU A 120 3.43 -0.63 1.70
C LEU A 120 2.14 -0.04 2.22
N CYS A 121 1.20 0.31 1.35
CA CYS A 121 -0.14 0.75 1.70
C CYS A 121 -1.16 -0.18 1.05
N VAL A 122 -2.05 -0.73 1.86
CA VAL A 122 -3.16 -1.59 1.42
C VAL A 122 -4.43 -0.76 1.52
N GLU A 123 -5.15 -0.63 0.41
CA GLU A 123 -6.33 0.20 0.26
C GLU A 123 -7.56 -0.62 -0.11
N THR A 124 -8.55 -0.64 0.77
CA THR A 124 -9.77 -1.44 0.61
C THR A 124 -11.00 -0.54 0.52
N ASN A 125 -11.88 -0.78 -0.45
CA ASN A 125 -13.14 -0.05 -0.57
C ASN A 125 -14.07 -0.36 0.62
N LEU A 126 -14.53 0.67 1.35
CA LEU A 126 -15.39 0.51 2.52
C LEU A 126 -16.81 0.04 2.16
N ILE A 127 -17.31 0.23 0.94
CA ILE A 127 -18.60 -0.31 0.51
C ILE A 127 -18.54 -1.84 0.40
N GLU A 128 -17.43 -2.38 -0.11
CA GLU A 128 -17.20 -3.83 -0.14
C GLU A 128 -16.87 -4.39 1.26
N HIS A 129 -16.16 -3.63 2.11
CA HIS A 129 -15.98 -3.95 3.53
C HIS A 129 -17.33 -4.06 4.27
N GLU A 130 -18.22 -3.08 4.09
CA GLU A 130 -19.56 -3.06 4.70
C GLU A 130 -20.50 -4.12 4.10
N ARG A 131 -20.42 -4.40 2.78
CA ARG A 131 -21.16 -5.52 2.16
C ARG A 131 -20.75 -6.87 2.73
N HIS A 132 -19.45 -7.09 2.98
CA HIS A 132 -18.98 -8.29 3.66
C HIS A 132 -19.40 -8.34 5.14
N ARG A 133 -19.40 -7.19 5.84
CA ARG A 133 -19.86 -7.07 7.23
C ARG A 133 -21.37 -7.27 7.39
N ARG A 134 -22.18 -7.02 6.36
CA ARG A 134 -23.64 -7.25 6.36
C ARG A 134 -24.05 -8.63 5.87
N ARG A 135 -23.13 -9.44 5.31
CA ARG A 135 -23.39 -10.86 5.00
C ARG A 135 -23.49 -11.69 6.27
N SER A 136 -24.12 -12.87 6.16
CA SER A 136 -24.45 -13.73 7.30
C SER A 136 -23.27 -13.98 8.24
N LYS A 137 -23.55 -14.17 9.54
CA LYS A 137 -22.51 -14.43 10.55
C LYS A 137 -21.65 -15.65 10.23
N VAL A 138 -22.16 -16.59 9.43
CA VAL A 138 -21.43 -17.76 8.93
C VAL A 138 -20.30 -17.34 7.98
N PHE A 139 -20.59 -16.44 7.03
CA PHE A 139 -19.60 -15.91 6.08
C PHE A 139 -18.52 -15.09 6.80
N GLN A 140 -18.90 -14.30 7.81
CA GLN A 140 -17.95 -13.52 8.62
C GLN A 140 -17.05 -14.39 9.52
N ARG A 141 -17.52 -15.56 9.95
CA ARG A 141 -16.72 -16.52 10.71
C ARG A 141 -15.70 -17.22 9.82
N ALA A 142 -16.10 -17.63 8.62
CA ALA A 142 -15.20 -18.28 7.67
C ALA A 142 -13.98 -17.40 7.32
N LEU A 143 -14.19 -16.10 7.09
CA LEU A 143 -13.13 -15.13 6.79
C LEU A 143 -12.20 -14.80 7.97
N ARG A 144 -12.53 -15.20 9.20
CA ARG A 144 -11.66 -15.03 10.38
C ARG A 144 -10.80 -16.25 10.67
N LEU A 145 -11.11 -17.38 10.03
CA LEU A 145 -10.44 -18.67 10.23
C LEU A 145 -9.35 -18.93 9.17
N PHE A 146 -9.25 -18.06 8.17
CA PHE A 146 -8.18 -17.99 7.17
C PHE A 146 -7.50 -16.63 7.27
#